data_AF-A0A968ULI7-F1
#
_entry.id   AF-A0A968ULI7-F1
#
_cell.length_a   1.000
_cell.length_b   1.000
_cell.length_c   1.000
_cell.angle_alpha   90.00
_cell.angle_beta   90.00
_cell.angle_gamma   90.00
#
_symmetry.space_group_name_H-M   'P 1'
#
loop_
_entity.id
_entity.type
_entity.pdbx_description
1 polymer ?
#
loop_
_entity_poly.entity_id
_entity_poly.type
_entity_poly.pdbx_seq_one_letter_code
_entity_poly.pdbx_strand_id
1 'polypeptide(L)'
;MVKSVEADGKAVSWFRTDDYFYYSQGIAAGMKAMLIAIREDFSDVLIKMQAMEATDQAIIWTTRATEIHPLIVLDGSGGSIFANHRANLAAPIAHARFYVEVMIKAVTAGRTG
;
A
#
# COMPACT_ATOMS: atom_id res chain seq x y z
N MET A 1 1.96 18.48 12.50
CA MET A 1 0.94 18.98 13.45
C MET A 1 -0.41 18.52 12.94
N VAL A 2 -1.00 17.51 13.57
CA VAL A 2 -2.31 16.97 13.21
C VAL A 2 -3.37 17.96 13.70
N LYS A 3 -4.23 18.42 12.79
CA LYS A 3 -5.34 19.31 13.12
C LYS A 3 -6.42 18.49 13.81
N SER A 4 -6.57 18.67 15.12
CA SER A 4 -7.41 17.85 16.00
C SER A 4 -8.86 18.34 16.14
N VAL A 5 -9.30 19.33 15.35
CA VAL A 5 -10.63 19.94 15.49
C VAL A 5 -11.17 20.38 14.12
N GLU A 6 -12.41 20.01 13.80
CA GLU A 6 -13.17 20.60 12.68
C GLU A 6 -13.60 22.04 13.03
N ALA A 7 -13.96 22.85 12.02
CA ALA A 7 -14.23 24.27 12.19
C ALA A 7 -15.46 24.59 13.07
N ASP A 8 -16.25 23.57 13.43
CA ASP A 8 -17.48 23.67 14.22
C ASP A 8 -17.30 23.23 15.69
N GLY A 9 -16.09 22.85 16.12
CA GLY A 9 -15.78 22.48 17.50
C GLY A 9 -16.22 21.07 17.91
N LYS A 10 -16.66 20.21 16.98
CA LYS A 10 -16.96 18.81 17.27
C LYS A 10 -15.73 17.91 17.09
N ALA A 11 -15.67 16.83 17.88
CA ALA A 11 -14.66 15.80 17.72
C ALA A 11 -14.73 15.24 16.29
N VAL A 12 -13.58 15.09 15.62
CA VAL A 12 -13.50 14.45 14.29
C VAL A 12 -14.17 13.08 14.41
N SER A 13 -15.23 12.88 13.61
CA SER A 13 -16.09 11.70 13.70
C SER A 13 -15.27 10.40 13.56
N TRP A 14 -15.32 9.59 14.62
CA TRP A 14 -14.61 8.31 14.81
C TRP A 14 -14.73 7.34 13.62
N PHE A 15 -15.84 7.39 12.89
CA PHE A 15 -16.10 6.59 11.70
C PHE A 15 -15.08 6.81 10.57
N ARG A 16 -14.48 8.00 10.49
CA ARG A 16 -13.62 8.38 9.37
C ARG A 16 -12.26 7.66 9.38
N THR A 17 -11.78 7.20 10.54
CA THR A 17 -10.45 6.59 10.67
C THR A 17 -10.44 5.11 10.30
N ASP A 18 -11.46 4.35 10.68
CA ASP A 18 -11.66 2.97 10.26
C ASP A 18 -11.90 2.89 8.74
N ASP A 19 -12.68 3.85 8.22
CA ASP A 19 -12.90 4.01 6.78
C ASP A 19 -11.57 4.14 6.02
N TYR A 20 -10.61 4.92 6.51
CA TYR A 20 -9.32 5.07 5.84
C TYR A 20 -8.48 3.78 5.85
N PHE A 21 -8.56 2.98 6.92
CA PHE A 21 -7.83 1.71 7.00
C PHE A 21 -8.38 0.71 5.98
N TYR A 22 -9.69 0.45 6.01
CA TYR A 22 -10.32 -0.48 5.08
C TYR A 22 -10.29 0.01 3.64
N TYR A 23 -10.42 1.33 3.42
CA TYR A 23 -10.21 1.93 2.10
C TYR A 23 -8.79 1.67 1.58
N SER A 24 -7.77 1.88 2.42
CA SER A 24 -6.37 1.64 2.02
C SER A 24 -6.10 0.16 1.74
N GLN A 25 -6.73 -0.77 2.48
CA GLN A 25 -6.66 -2.20 2.18
C GLN A 25 -7.36 -2.54 0.86
N GLY A 26 -8.51 -1.93 0.58
CA GLY A 26 -9.21 -2.07 -0.70
C GLY A 26 -8.36 -1.60 -1.88
N ILE A 27 -7.69 -0.45 -1.73
CA ILE A 27 -6.71 0.05 -2.71
C ILE A 27 -5.55 -0.94 -2.87
N ALA A 28 -4.99 -1.48 -1.78
CA ALA A 28 -3.93 -2.47 -1.84
C ALA A 28 -4.34 -3.76 -2.57
N ALA A 29 -5.59 -4.21 -2.36
CA ALA A 29 -6.15 -5.37 -3.05
C ALA A 29 -6.32 -5.12 -4.54
N GLY A 30 -6.82 -3.94 -4.93
CA GLY A 30 -6.91 -3.52 -6.33
C GLY A 30 -5.53 -3.44 -7.00
N MET A 31 -4.55 -2.82 -6.32
CA MET A 31 -3.17 -2.76 -6.79
C MET A 31 -2.56 -4.16 -6.97
N LYS A 32 -2.76 -5.06 -6.01
CA LYS A 32 -2.30 -6.45 -6.11
C LYS A 32 -2.83 -7.13 -7.38
N ALA A 33 -4.14 -7.03 -7.62
CA ALA A 33 -4.77 -7.64 -8.78
C ALA A 33 -4.20 -7.07 -10.10
N MET A 34 -4.02 -5.76 -10.18
CA MET A 34 -3.39 -5.12 -11.34
C MET A 34 -1.94 -5.57 -11.56
N LEU A 35 -1.15 -5.68 -10.49
CA LEU A 35 0.25 -6.12 -10.58
C LEU A 35 0.36 -7.58 -11.02
N ILE A 36 -0.53 -8.46 -10.55
CA ILE A 36 -0.58 -9.85 -11.02
C ILE A 36 -0.93 -9.90 -12.51
N ALA A 37 -1.93 -9.12 -12.97
CA ALA A 37 -2.25 -9.05 -14.39
C ALA A 37 -1.06 -8.53 -15.22
N ILE A 38 -0.38 -7.48 -14.76
CA ILE A 38 0.82 -6.95 -15.42
C ILE A 38 1.92 -8.02 -15.51
N ARG A 39 2.15 -8.76 -14.42
CA ARG A 39 3.15 -9.82 -14.37
C ARG A 39 2.89 -10.91 -15.40
N GLU A 40 1.66 -11.38 -15.51
CA GLU A 40 1.29 -12.45 -16.44
C GLU A 40 1.28 -11.95 -17.90
N ASP A 41 0.56 -10.87 -18.18
CA ASP A 41 0.32 -10.36 -19.54
C ASP A 41 1.58 -9.77 -20.20
N PHE A 42 2.53 -9.28 -19.39
CA PHE A 42 3.75 -8.62 -19.87
C PHE A 42 5.04 -9.32 -19.42
N SER A 43 4.96 -10.59 -19.02
CA SER A 43 6.10 -11.39 -18.54
C SER A 43 7.35 -11.28 -19.44
N ASP A 44 7.20 -11.45 -20.75
CA ASP A 44 8.30 -11.33 -21.72
C ASP A 44 8.97 -9.95 -21.69
N VAL A 45 8.18 -8.89 -21.59
CA VAL A 45 8.68 -7.51 -21.50
C VAL A 45 9.38 -7.29 -20.16
N LEU A 46 8.79 -7.75 -19.05
CA LEU A 46 9.35 -7.60 -17.72
C LEU A 46 10.68 -8.36 -17.58
N ILE A 47 10.80 -9.54 -18.17
CA ILE A 47 12.06 -10.29 -18.22
C ILE A 47 13.09 -9.54 -19.06
N LYS A 48 12.73 -9.13 -20.28
CA LYS A 48 13.62 -8.38 -21.17
C LYS A 48 14.15 -7.10 -20.53
N MET A 49 13.32 -6.41 -19.78
CA MET A 49 13.65 -5.14 -19.12
C MET A 49 14.17 -5.30 -17.69
N GLN A 50 14.44 -6.53 -17.22
CA GLN A 50 14.91 -6.82 -15.86
C GLN A 50 13.99 -6.25 -14.75
N ALA A 51 12.69 -6.19 -15.01
CA ALA A 51 11.65 -5.65 -14.11
C ALA A 51 10.85 -6.75 -13.39
N MET A 52 11.08 -8.03 -13.69
CA MET A 52 10.32 -9.16 -13.13
C MET A 52 10.41 -9.20 -11.59
N GLU A 53 11.62 -9.17 -11.04
CA GLU A 53 11.83 -9.21 -9.57
C GLU A 53 11.16 -8.02 -8.87
N ALA A 54 11.26 -6.82 -9.43
CA ALA A 54 10.61 -5.65 -8.86
C ALA A 54 9.06 -5.79 -8.88
N THR A 55 8.52 -6.40 -9.92
CA THR A 55 7.08 -6.69 -10.01
C THR A 55 6.66 -7.70 -8.95
N ASP A 56 7.41 -8.79 -8.78
CA ASP A 56 7.16 -9.82 -7.79
C ASP A 56 7.21 -9.26 -6.36
N GLN A 57 8.20 -8.43 -6.05
CA GLN A 57 8.29 -7.75 -4.75
C GLN A 57 7.10 -6.81 -4.52
N ALA A 58 6.67 -6.04 -5.53
CA ALA A 58 5.49 -5.19 -5.40
C ALA A 58 4.22 -6.02 -5.08
N ILE A 59 4.06 -7.20 -5.70
CA ILE A 59 2.97 -8.14 -5.40
C ILE A 59 3.06 -8.66 -3.96
N ILE A 60 4.25 -9.05 -3.49
CA ILE A 60 4.46 -9.52 -2.12
C ILE A 60 4.05 -8.46 -1.10
N TRP A 61 4.48 -7.21 -1.31
CA TRP A 61 4.21 -6.13 -0.35
C TRP A 61 2.75 -5.67 -0.36
N THR A 62 2.09 -5.66 -1.52
CA THR A 62 0.64 -5.43 -1.59
C THR A 62 -0.15 -6.58 -0.96
N THR A 63 0.30 -7.83 -1.11
CA THR A 63 -0.29 -9.00 -0.42
C THR A 63 -0.22 -8.84 1.10
N ARG A 64 0.95 -8.49 1.62
CA ARG A 64 1.14 -8.21 3.06
C ARG A 64 0.22 -7.09 3.56
N ALA A 65 0.00 -6.04 2.77
CA ALA A 65 -0.93 -4.97 3.13
C ALA A 65 -2.39 -5.47 3.22
N THR A 66 -2.80 -6.42 2.36
CA THR A 66 -4.14 -7.03 2.38
C THR A 66 -4.34 -8.05 3.49
N GLU A 67 -3.26 -8.63 4.02
CA GLU A 67 -3.31 -9.69 5.04
C GLU A 67 -3.30 -9.17 6.48
N ILE A 68 -3.29 -7.84 6.69
CA ILE A 68 -3.36 -7.26 8.02
C ILE A 68 -4.81 -7.33 8.51
N HIS A 69 -5.12 -8.33 9.33
CA HIS A 69 -6.44 -8.52 9.93
C HIS A 69 -6.39 -8.15 11.42
N PRO A 70 -6.61 -6.89 11.80
CA PRO A 70 -6.73 -6.54 13.20
C PRO A 70 -8.00 -7.19 13.77
N LEU A 71 -7.86 -7.95 14.87
CA LEU A 71 -9.00 -8.54 15.60
C LEU A 71 -9.99 -7.46 16.07
N ILE A 72 -9.49 -6.25 16.35
CA ILE A 72 -10.25 -5.05 16.72
C ILE A 72 -9.43 -3.83 16.25
N VAL A 73 -10.02 -2.88 15.51
CA VAL A 73 -9.44 -1.55 15.24
C VAL A 73 -9.94 -0.60 16.33
N LEU A 74 -9.11 -0.25 17.32
CA LEU A 74 -9.47 0.70 18.38
C LEU A 74 -8.42 1.81 18.47
N ASP A 75 -8.82 3.06 18.68
CA ASP A 75 -7.90 4.20 18.72
C ASP A 75 -7.15 4.24 20.07
N GLY A 76 -5.92 3.75 20.09
CA GLY A 76 -5.05 3.81 21.26
C GLY A 76 -4.04 4.94 21.13
N SER A 77 -4.20 6.02 21.91
CA SER A 77 -3.32 7.19 21.92
C SER A 77 -1.83 6.81 21.96
N GLY A 78 -1.05 7.20 20.93
CA GLY A 78 0.41 7.46 20.91
C GLY A 78 1.42 6.43 21.46
N GLY A 79 0.99 5.38 22.15
CA GLY A 79 1.81 4.41 22.86
C GLY A 79 1.04 3.13 23.21
N SER A 80 -0.13 2.93 22.62
CA SER A 80 -0.93 1.71 22.78
C SER A 80 -0.75 0.80 21.56
N ILE A 81 -0.93 -0.50 21.78
CA ILE A 81 -0.89 -1.62 20.82
C ILE A 81 -1.62 -1.36 19.49
N PHE A 82 -2.53 -0.38 19.47
CA PHE A 82 -3.34 -0.02 18.32
C PHE A 82 -2.80 1.13 17.44
N ALA A 83 -1.93 2.00 17.95
CA ALA A 83 -1.21 2.99 17.13
C ALA A 83 -0.32 2.32 16.06
N ASN A 84 0.02 1.04 16.30
CA ASN A 84 0.75 0.21 15.37
C ASN A 84 -0.05 -0.14 14.10
N HIS A 85 -1.37 -0.11 14.05
CA HIS A 85 -2.07 -0.60 12.84
C HIS A 85 -1.84 0.27 11.60
N ARG A 86 -1.80 1.60 11.74
CA ARG A 86 -1.44 2.51 10.64
C ARG A 86 0.03 2.38 10.25
N ALA A 87 0.93 2.24 11.23
CA ALA A 87 2.35 1.97 10.94
C ALA A 87 2.54 0.61 10.25
N ASN A 88 1.76 -0.40 10.66
CA ASN A 88 1.75 -1.76 10.12
C ASN A 88 1.25 -1.80 8.68
N LEU A 89 0.33 -0.91 8.28
CA LEU A 89 -0.11 -0.79 6.88
C LEU A 89 0.77 0.17 6.06
N ALA A 90 1.26 1.25 6.68
CA ALA A 90 2.11 2.22 5.99
C ALA A 90 3.42 1.61 5.48
N ALA A 91 4.05 0.73 6.27
CA ALA A 91 5.27 0.06 5.89
C ALA A 91 5.13 -0.80 4.62
N PRO A 92 4.21 -1.78 4.52
CA PRO A 92 4.05 -2.59 3.31
C PRO A 92 3.60 -1.76 2.11
N ILE A 93 2.76 -0.73 2.29
CA ILE A 93 2.37 0.18 1.20
C ILE A 93 3.59 0.98 0.69
N ALA A 94 4.44 1.46 1.58
CA ALA A 94 5.66 2.18 1.19
C ALA A 94 6.63 1.27 0.41
N HIS A 95 6.79 0.01 0.84
CA HIS A 95 7.61 -0.97 0.11
C HIS A 95 7.00 -1.30 -1.25
N ALA A 96 5.68 -1.53 -1.33
CA ALA A 96 5.01 -1.75 -2.59
C ALA A 96 5.24 -0.58 -3.57
N ARG A 97 5.08 0.66 -3.10
CA ARG A 97 5.34 1.87 -3.89
C ARG A 97 6.79 1.92 -4.39
N PHE A 98 7.76 1.65 -3.53
CA PHE A 98 9.17 1.62 -3.91
C PHE A 98 9.43 0.63 -5.06
N TYR A 99 8.92 -0.60 -4.96
CA TYR A 99 9.13 -1.61 -5.99
C TYR A 99 8.38 -1.31 -7.30
N VAL A 100 7.21 -0.66 -7.23
CA VAL A 100 6.55 -0.11 -8.43
C VAL A 100 7.43 0.95 -9.11
N GLU A 101 8.06 1.85 -8.35
CA GLU A 101 9.00 2.84 -8.92
C GLU A 101 10.22 2.17 -9.57
N VAL A 102 10.76 1.11 -8.96
CA VAL A 102 11.87 0.32 -9.55
C VAL A 102 11.43 -0.33 -10.86
N MET A 103 10.26 -0.97 -10.88
CA MET A 103 9.69 -1.58 -12.08
C MET A 103 9.50 -0.55 -13.21
N ILE A 104 8.91 0.61 -12.91
CA ILE A 104 8.71 1.69 -13.89
C ILE A 104 10.05 2.17 -14.46
N LYS A 105 11.06 2.37 -13.62
CA LYS A 105 12.39 2.80 -14.07
C LYS A 105 13.03 1.77 -14.99
N ALA A 106 12.95 0.49 -14.64
CA ALA A 106 13.49 -0.60 -15.44
C ALA A 106 12.84 -0.66 -16.83
N VAL A 107 11.51 -0.63 -16.90
CA VAL A 107 10.76 -0.66 -18.16
C VAL A 107 10.99 0.61 -19.00
N THR A 108 11.15 1.77 -18.37
CA THR A 108 11.37 3.04 -19.08
C THR A 108 12.80 3.16 -19.63
N ALA A 109 13.81 2.74 -18.86
CA ALA A 109 15.21 2.77 -19.29
C ALA A 109 15.46 1.87 -20.51
N GLY A 110 14.79 0.72 -20.58
CA GLY A 110 14.88 -0.18 -21.74
C GLY A 110 14.17 0.31 -23.01
N ARG A 111 13.46 1.45 -22.96
CA ARG A 111 12.81 2.09 -24.12
C ARG A 111 13.70 3.11 -24.83
N THR A 112 14.82 3.50 -24.21
CA THR A 112 15.76 4.51 -24.73
C THR A 112 17.03 3.92 -25.36
N GLY A 113 17.18 2.59 -25.39
CA GLY A 113 18.27 1.88 -26.07
C GLY A 113 17.74 1.03 -27.22
#